data_AF-A0A9J2PLV5-F1
#
_entry.id   AF-A0A9J2PLV5-F1
#
_cell.length_a   1.000
_cell.length_b   1.000
_cell.length_c   1.000
_cell.angle_alpha   90.00
_cell.angle_beta   90.00
_cell.angle_gamma   90.00
#
_symmetry.space_group_name_H-M   'P 1'
#
loop_
_entity.id
_entity.type
_entity.pdbx_description
1 polymer ?
#
loop_
_entity_poly.entity_id
_entity_poly.type
_entity_poly.pdbx_seq_one_letter_code
_entity_poly.pdbx_strand_id
1 'polypeptide(L)'
;MKLMTHNFLTSKFLKGVVTGYPLLLIATKKEVKQLEFNDAFVKRIIPKLDYPVLRQAAESIDEAEGLPAEISSGWEEDESLLKRLHHVLLSVEVIEGELKCPETGRIFPIREGIPNMLVNEDEVE
;
A
#
# COMPACT_ATOMS: atom_id res chain seq x y z
N MET A 1 4.58 4.11 7.40
CA MET A 1 3.35 3.45 6.92
C MET A 1 3.74 2.26 6.07
N LYS A 2 3.31 1.06 6.44
CA LYS A 2 3.55 -0.15 5.66
C LYS A 2 2.71 -0.13 4.38
N LEU A 3 3.21 -0.70 3.28
CA LEU A 3 2.44 -0.79 2.03
C LEU A 3 1.19 -1.66 2.17
N MET A 4 1.20 -2.65 3.07
CA MET A 4 -0.02 -3.39 3.41
C MET A 4 -1.13 -2.46 3.91
N THR A 5 -0.80 -1.44 4.71
CA THR A 5 -1.79 -0.48 5.23
C THR A 5 -2.39 0.35 4.11
N HIS A 6 -1.57 0.83 3.17
CA HIS A 6 -2.03 1.58 2.01
C HIS A 6 -3.11 0.84 1.23
N ASN A 7 -2.97 -0.47 1.07
CA ASN A 7 -3.90 -1.32 0.33
C ASN A 7 -5.32 -1.37 0.93
N PHE A 8 -5.50 -0.97 2.19
CA PHE A 8 -6.80 -0.90 2.86
C PHE A 8 -7.36 0.52 3.02
N LEU A 9 -6.60 1.56 2.64
CA LEU A 9 -7.04 2.94 2.78
C LEU A 9 -7.88 3.38 1.57
N THR A 10 -9.04 3.97 1.84
CA THR A 10 -9.95 4.55 0.83
C THR A 10 -10.32 5.97 1.21
N SER A 11 -10.64 6.79 0.23
CA SER A 11 -11.16 8.15 0.38
C SER A 11 -12.66 8.26 0.08
N LYS A 12 -13.37 7.12 0.03
CA LYS A 12 -14.80 7.07 -0.31
C LYS A 12 -15.71 7.88 0.63
N PHE A 13 -15.24 8.20 1.84
CA PHE A 13 -15.98 9.04 2.78
C PHE A 13 -15.98 10.53 2.42
N LEU A 14 -15.18 10.95 1.43
CA LEU A 14 -15.20 12.32 0.92
C LEU A 14 -16.45 12.57 0.06
N LYS A 15 -16.99 13.77 0.20
CA LYS A 15 -18.10 14.23 -0.64
C LYS A 15 -17.72 14.22 -2.13
N GLY A 16 -18.59 13.62 -2.94
CA GLY A 16 -18.38 13.54 -4.40
C GLY A 16 -17.39 12.47 -4.85
N VAL A 17 -16.99 11.55 -3.96
CA VAL A 17 -16.16 10.38 -4.30
C VAL A 17 -17.02 9.13 -4.40
N VAL A 18 -16.96 8.45 -5.54
CA VAL A 18 -17.72 7.21 -5.78
C VAL A 18 -16.93 5.97 -5.39
N THR A 19 -15.65 5.90 -5.81
CA THR A 19 -14.78 4.74 -5.60
C THR A 19 -13.73 5.04 -4.53
N GLY A 20 -12.99 6.15 -4.66
CA GLY A 20 -12.01 6.62 -3.67
C GLY A 20 -10.81 5.71 -3.43
N TYR A 21 -10.56 4.76 -4.35
CA TYR A 21 -9.54 3.72 -4.22
C TYR A 21 -9.00 3.32 -5.61
N PRO A 22 -7.70 3.01 -5.75
CA PRO A 22 -6.64 3.17 -4.74
C PRO A 22 -6.23 4.64 -4.56
N LEU A 23 -5.69 4.98 -3.39
CA LEU A 23 -5.04 6.27 -3.18
C LEU A 23 -3.69 6.29 -3.89
N LEU A 24 -3.37 7.36 -4.62
CA LEU A 24 -2.08 7.51 -5.27
C LEU A 24 -1.01 7.79 -4.22
N LEU A 25 -0.02 6.92 -4.10
CA LEU A 25 1.07 7.04 -3.15
C LEU A 25 2.24 7.82 -3.78
N ILE A 26 2.72 8.83 -3.07
CA ILE A 26 3.94 9.57 -3.41
C ILE A 26 4.81 9.60 -2.15
N ALA A 27 5.89 8.83 -2.13
CA ALA A 27 6.82 8.81 -1.01
C ALA A 27 7.97 9.79 -1.20
N THR A 28 8.26 10.59 -0.18
CA THR A 28 9.44 11.47 -0.14
C THR A 28 10.55 10.89 0.73
N LYS A 29 10.19 10.09 1.74
CA LYS A 29 11.14 9.33 2.55
C LYS A 29 10.58 7.93 2.83
N LYS A 30 11.38 6.90 2.58
CA LYS A 30 11.10 5.51 2.96
C LYS A 30 12.22 4.97 3.86
N GLU A 31 11.87 3.99 4.68
CA GLU A 31 12.80 3.20 5.50
C GLU A 31 12.52 1.71 5.29
N VAL A 32 13.58 0.92 5.33
CA VAL A 32 13.50 -0.55 5.23
C VAL A 32 13.87 -1.14 6.57
N LYS A 33 12.93 -1.88 7.17
CA LYS A 33 13.11 -2.59 8.43
C LYS A 33 13.27 -4.08 8.17
N GLN A 34 14.30 -4.68 8.77
CA GLN A 34 14.44 -6.13 8.75
C GLN A 34 13.42 -6.74 9.71
N LEU A 35 12.58 -7.63 9.16
CA LEU A 35 11.58 -8.37 9.90
C LEU A 35 11.79 -9.85 9.61
N GLU A 36 11.51 -10.69 10.60
CA GLU A 36 11.56 -12.13 10.44
C GLU A 36 10.54 -12.58 9.39
N PHE A 37 11.01 -13.35 8.41
CA PHE A 37 10.17 -13.86 7.34
C PHE A 37 9.12 -14.84 7.88
N ASN A 38 7.86 -14.57 7.59
CA ASN A 38 6.73 -15.43 7.94
C ASN A 38 5.90 -15.77 6.70
N ASP A 39 6.08 -16.97 6.16
CA ASP A 39 5.40 -17.43 4.94
C ASP A 39 3.89 -17.60 5.17
N ALA A 40 3.48 -18.13 6.32
CA ALA A 40 2.08 -18.34 6.67
C ALA A 40 1.30 -17.01 6.71
N PHE A 41 1.94 -15.92 7.15
CA PHE A 41 1.37 -14.59 7.10
C PHE A 41 1.13 -14.12 5.67
N VAL A 42 2.14 -14.24 4.79
CA VAL A 42 2.06 -13.81 3.39
C VAL A 42 0.96 -14.59 2.65
N LYS A 43 0.95 -15.92 2.79
CA LYS A 43 -0.07 -16.82 2.22
C LYS A 43 -1.49 -16.42 2.61
N ARG A 44 -1.67 -16.00 3.87
CA ARG A 44 -2.98 -15.60 4.39
C ARG A 44 -3.42 -14.20 4.00
N ILE A 45 -2.48 -13.27 3.82
CA ILE A 45 -2.79 -11.85 3.60
C ILE A 45 -2.98 -11.52 2.12
N ILE A 46 -2.18 -12.10 1.23
CA ILE A 46 -2.22 -11.80 -0.21
C ILE A 46 -3.62 -12.01 -0.82
N PRO A 47 -4.38 -13.08 -0.52
CA PRO A 47 -5.73 -13.24 -1.05
C PRO A 47 -6.74 -12.19 -0.55
N LYS A 48 -6.40 -11.42 0.49
CA LYS A 48 -7.25 -10.36 1.05
C LYS A 48 -6.87 -8.97 0.54
N LEU A 49 -5.77 -8.87 -0.20
CA LEU A 49 -5.24 -7.63 -0.74
C LEU A 49 -5.59 -7.52 -2.22
N ASP A 50 -5.67 -6.29 -2.70
CA ASP A 50 -5.64 -6.00 -4.13
C ASP A 50 -4.17 -5.98 -4.58
N TYR A 51 -3.72 -7.09 -5.17
CA TYR A 51 -2.34 -7.24 -5.63
C TYR A 51 -1.93 -6.19 -6.68
N PRO A 52 -2.72 -5.91 -7.73
CA PRO A 52 -2.45 -4.79 -8.63
C PRO A 52 -2.17 -3.47 -7.91
N VAL A 53 -2.95 -3.14 -6.88
CA VAL A 53 -2.74 -1.92 -6.08
C VAL A 53 -1.46 -1.99 -5.26
N LEU A 54 -1.15 -3.14 -4.65
CA LEU A 54 0.11 -3.33 -3.92
C LEU A 54 1.32 -3.14 -4.84
N ARG A 55 1.27 -3.72 -6.03
CA ARG A 55 2.32 -3.62 -7.05
C ARG A 55 2.49 -2.18 -7.50
N GLN A 56 1.40 -1.47 -7.79
CA GLN A 56 1.44 -0.04 -8.15
C GLN A 56 2.05 0.81 -7.02
N ALA A 57 1.68 0.53 -5.77
CA ALA A 57 2.24 1.23 -4.61
C ALA A 57 3.75 0.94 -4.47
N ALA A 58 4.17 -0.30 -4.69
CA ALA A 58 5.58 -0.67 -4.72
C ALA A 58 6.33 0.03 -5.86
N GLU A 59 5.73 0.17 -7.04
CA GLU A 59 6.32 0.89 -8.18
C GLU A 59 6.52 2.37 -7.85
N SER A 60 5.52 3.00 -7.22
CA SER A 60 5.57 4.42 -6.83
C SER A 60 6.65 4.76 -5.81
N ILE A 61 7.27 3.76 -5.18
CA ILE A 61 8.34 3.94 -4.20
C ILE A 61 9.61 3.17 -4.58
N ASP A 62 9.75 2.74 -5.84
CA ASP A 62 10.92 2.01 -6.36
C ASP A 62 11.22 0.68 -5.61
N GLU A 63 10.18 -0.06 -5.21
CA GLU A 63 10.29 -1.38 -4.54
C GLU A 63 9.58 -2.52 -5.31
N ALA A 64 9.10 -2.26 -6.52
CA ALA A 64 8.42 -3.26 -7.34
C ALA A 64 9.33 -4.29 -8.03
N GLU A 65 10.66 -4.11 -7.96
CA GLU A 65 11.61 -5.05 -8.56
C GLU A 65 11.35 -6.47 -8.04
N GLY A 66 11.34 -7.48 -8.92
CA GLY A 66 11.07 -8.87 -8.52
C GLY A 66 9.62 -9.20 -8.15
N LEU A 67 8.69 -8.24 -8.20
CA LEU A 67 7.25 -8.54 -8.15
C LEU A 67 6.72 -8.82 -9.58
N PRO A 68 6.04 -9.95 -9.80
CA PRO A 68 5.44 -10.26 -11.10
C PRO A 68 4.29 -9.30 -11.42
N ALA A 69 3.92 -9.15 -12.69
CA ALA A 69 2.76 -8.35 -13.09
C ALA A 69 1.45 -8.88 -12.50
N GLU A 70 1.34 -10.21 -12.45
CA GLU A 70 0.20 -10.94 -11.90
C GLU A 70 0.70 -12.09 -11.04
N ILE A 71 -0.07 -12.46 -10.02
CA ILE A 71 0.24 -13.63 -9.20
C ILE A 71 -0.22 -14.89 -9.95
N SER A 72 0.73 -15.74 -10.32
CA SER A 72 0.46 -17.02 -11.00
C SER A 72 -0.14 -18.07 -10.05
N SER A 73 -0.79 -19.08 -10.61
CA SER A 73 -1.18 -20.28 -9.86
C SER A 73 0.05 -20.96 -9.24
N GLY A 74 -0.02 -21.36 -7.97
CA GLY A 74 1.09 -22.02 -7.26
C GLY A 74 2.13 -21.08 -6.64
N TRP A 75 1.88 -19.77 -6.63
CA TRP A 75 2.76 -18.77 -6.00
C TRP A 75 3.10 -19.03 -4.52
N GLU A 76 2.26 -19.80 -3.82
CA GLU A 76 2.46 -20.19 -2.43
C GLU A 76 3.64 -21.14 -2.21
N GLU A 77 4.14 -21.78 -3.28
CA GLU A 77 5.31 -22.67 -3.24
C GLU A 77 6.60 -21.93 -3.64
N ASP A 78 6.49 -20.74 -4.24
CA ASP A 78 7.63 -19.93 -4.62
C ASP A 78 8.16 -19.12 -3.43
N GLU A 79 9.14 -19.70 -2.72
CA GLU A 79 9.78 -19.07 -1.57
C GLU A 79 10.43 -17.71 -1.91
N SER A 80 10.92 -17.54 -3.14
CA SER A 80 11.56 -16.30 -3.58
C SER A 80 10.53 -15.17 -3.71
N LEU A 81 9.38 -15.47 -4.30
CA LEU A 81 8.25 -14.56 -4.40
C LEU A 81 7.66 -14.26 -3.03
N LEU A 82 7.49 -15.26 -2.17
CA LEU A 82 6.99 -15.06 -0.80
C LEU A 82 7.89 -14.12 0.01
N LYS A 83 9.21 -14.27 -0.09
CA LYS A 83 10.17 -13.35 0.56
C LYS A 83 10.06 -11.94 -0.01
N ARG A 84 9.86 -11.80 -1.32
CA ARG A 84 9.69 -10.47 -1.93
C ARG A 84 8.37 -9.81 -1.50
N LEU A 85 7.28 -10.56 -1.48
CA LEU A 85 5.99 -10.10 -0.98
C LEU A 85 6.07 -9.70 0.48
N HIS A 86 6.72 -10.50 1.33
CA HIS A 86 6.95 -10.17 2.73
C HIS A 86 7.68 -8.83 2.90
N HIS A 87 8.77 -8.64 2.16
CA HIS A 87 9.57 -7.42 2.17
C HIS A 87 8.71 -6.20 1.82
N VAL A 88 7.99 -6.25 0.70
CA VAL A 88 7.15 -5.14 0.24
C VAL A 88 6.00 -4.86 1.22
N LEU A 89 5.36 -5.90 1.75
CA LEU A 89 4.21 -5.76 2.65
C LEU A 89 4.57 -5.16 4.01
N LEU A 90 5.67 -5.60 4.60
CA LEU A 90 5.98 -5.36 6.01
C LEU A 90 7.31 -4.65 6.26
N SER A 91 8.34 -4.94 5.46
CA SER A 91 9.68 -4.39 5.66
C SER A 91 9.82 -2.97 5.14
N VAL A 92 9.08 -2.60 4.09
CA VAL A 92 9.11 -1.23 3.55
C VAL A 92 8.09 -0.35 4.25
N GLU A 93 8.56 0.75 4.83
CA GLU A 93 7.73 1.76 5.47
C GLU A 93 7.96 3.14 4.85
N VAL A 94 6.89 3.78 4.38
CA VAL A 94 6.90 5.20 3.98
C VAL A 94 6.87 6.06 5.23
N ILE A 95 7.92 6.84 5.48
CA ILE A 95 8.04 7.72 6.65
C ILE A 95 7.44 9.09 6.36
N GLU A 96 7.77 9.66 5.21
CA GLU A 96 7.22 10.93 4.73
C GLU A 96 6.69 10.74 3.31
N GLY A 97 5.55 11.36 3.02
CA GLY A 97 4.91 11.27 1.72
C GLY A 97 3.48 11.77 1.74
N GLU A 98 2.72 11.41 0.72
CA GLU A 98 1.32 11.75 0.61
C GLU A 98 0.52 10.66 -0.10
N LEU A 99 -0.75 10.59 0.25
CA LEU A 99 -1.77 9.79 -0.41
C LEU A 99 -2.75 10.74 -1.08
N LYS A 100 -2.96 10.61 -2.38
CA LYS A 100 -3.87 11.48 -3.13
C LYS A 100 -5.12 10.73 -3.56
N CYS A 101 -6.29 11.31 -3.27
CA CYS A 101 -7.56 10.81 -3.77
C CYS A 101 -7.57 10.87 -5.32
N PRO A 102 -7.92 9.77 -6.00
CA PRO A 102 -7.91 9.75 -7.47
C PRO A 102 -8.99 10.63 -8.10
N GLU A 103 -10.10 10.91 -7.38
CA GLU A 103 -11.26 11.62 -7.92
C GLU A 103 -11.24 13.11 -7.57
N THR A 104 -11.03 13.46 -6.30
CA THR A 104 -11.03 14.88 -5.85
C THR A 104 -9.66 15.52 -5.85
N GLY A 105 -8.59 14.72 -5.95
CA GLY A 105 -7.22 15.18 -5.79
C GLY A 105 -6.86 15.58 -4.36
N ARG A 106 -7.74 15.35 -3.38
CA ARG A 106 -7.46 15.62 -1.96
C ARG A 106 -6.22 14.86 -1.50
N ILE A 107 -5.33 15.57 -0.82
CA ILE A 107 -4.04 15.05 -0.36
C ILE A 107 -4.14 14.70 1.13
N PHE A 108 -3.73 13.50 1.51
CA PHE A 108 -3.60 13.03 2.88
C PHE A 108 -2.10 12.85 3.18
N PRO A 109 -1.50 13.71 4.01
CA PRO A 109 -0.06 13.65 4.27
C PRO A 109 0.29 12.45 5.15
N ILE A 110 1.44 11.83 4.87
CA ILE A 110 2.09 10.83 5.71
C ILE A 110 3.24 11.53 6.43
N ARG A 111 3.22 11.50 7.77
CA ARG A 111 4.28 12.08 8.61
C ARG A 111 4.70 11.07 9.66
N GLU A 112 6.00 10.92 9.89
CA GLU A 112 6.54 9.95 10.86
C GLU A 112 5.97 8.53 10.68
N GLY A 113 5.66 8.18 9.43
CA GLY A 113 5.07 6.91 9.06
C GLY A 113 3.57 6.75 9.36
N ILE A 114 2.87 7.81 9.74
CA ILE A 114 1.43 7.79 10.04
C ILE A 114 0.68 8.59 8.96
N PRO A 115 -0.23 7.95 8.20
CA PRO A 115 -1.10 8.66 7.27
C PRO A 115 -2.18 9.45 8.03
N ASN A 116 -2.31 10.74 7.75
CA ASN A 116 -3.36 11.57 8.32
C ASN A 116 -4.59 11.61 7.38
N MET A 117 -5.61 10.82 7.73
CA MET A 117 -6.87 10.70 6.99
C MET A 117 -7.97 11.62 7.54
N LEU A 118 -7.64 12.58 8.41
CA LEU A 118 -8.62 13.53 8.94
C LEU A 118 -9.08 14.51 7.85
N VAL A 119 -10.34 14.88 7.95
CA VAL A 119 -11.06 15.74 7.01
C VAL A 119 -11.93 16.71 7.76
N ASN A 120 -12.20 17.86 7.13
CA ASN A 120 -13.11 18.84 7.71
C ASN A 120 -14.57 18.40 7.56
N GLU A 121 -15.46 18.96 8.37
CA GLU A 121 -16.89 18.64 8.35
C GLU A 121 -17.56 18.94 6.99
N ASP A 122 -17.05 19.92 6.24
CA ASP A 122 -17.55 20.27 4.91
C ASP A 122 -17.05 19.35 3.79
N GLU A 123 -16.00 18.56 4.05
CA GLU A 123 -15.40 17.62 3.10
C GLU A 123 -16.04 16.22 3.16
N VAL A 124 -16.82 15.95 4.21
CA VAL A 124 -17.55 14.68 4.41
C VAL A 124 -19.01 14.80 4.01
N GLU A 125 -19.59 13.67 3.62
CA GLU A 125 -21.02 13.54 3.32
C GLU A 125 -21.86 13.33 4.59
#